data_AF-A0A916BS00-F1
#
_entry.id   AF-A0A916BS00-F1
#
_cell.length_a   1.000
_cell.length_b   1.000
_cell.length_c   1.000
_cell.angle_alpha   90.00
_cell.angle_beta   90.00
_cell.angle_gamma   90.00
#
_symmetry.space_group_name_H-M   'P 1'
#
loop_
_entity.id
_entity.type
_entity.pdbx_description
1 polymer ?
#
loop_
_entity_poly.entity_id
_entity_poly.type
_entity_poly.pdbx_seq_one_letter_code
_entity_poly.pdbx_strand_id
1 'polypeptide(L)'
;MATNKPDFLQVGAIVKVQHWYGQIVDIAESDSRIMLLVTSPKSLWRHHPAEWLEFDPQQVRLASLDEALASFDVYLDRVKKTQSEIEAMRRNWQTTP
;
A
#
# COMPACT_ATOMS: atom_id res chain seq x y z
N MET A 1 9.02 2.91 28.88
CA MET A 1 9.23 4.32 28.50
C MET A 1 8.16 4.63 27.48
N ALA A 2 7.36 5.68 27.65
CA ALA A 2 6.33 6.02 26.67
C ALA A 2 7.01 6.32 25.33
N THR A 3 6.78 5.47 24.33
CA THR A 3 7.18 5.75 22.96
C THR A 3 6.42 6.99 22.55
N ASN A 4 7.09 8.13 22.35
CA ASN A 4 6.46 9.35 21.87
C ASN A 4 5.88 9.06 20.48
N LYS A 5 4.61 8.67 20.44
CA LYS A 5 3.86 8.37 19.24
C LYS A 5 3.76 9.66 18.41
N PRO A 6 4.24 9.68 17.16
CA PRO A 6 4.07 10.85 16.30
C PRO A 6 2.58 11.17 16.07
N ASP A 7 2.23 12.45 16.07
CA ASP A 7 0.84 12.91 15.89
C ASP A 7 0.19 12.42 14.60
N PHE A 8 0.99 12.15 13.56
CA PHE A 8 0.48 11.65 12.29
C PHE A 8 0.03 10.19 12.33
N LEU A 9 0.38 9.41 13.36
CA LEU A 9 -0.02 8.02 13.51
C LEU A 9 -1.48 7.91 13.96
N GLN A 10 -2.38 8.19 13.03
CA GLN A 10 -3.82 8.08 13.21
C GLN A 10 -4.46 7.35 12.03
N VAL A 11 -5.59 6.69 12.28
CA VAL A 11 -6.39 6.07 11.23
C VAL A 11 -6.77 7.13 10.20
N GLY A 12 -6.65 6.79 8.92
CA GLY A 12 -6.85 7.68 7.79
C GLY A 12 -5.60 8.41 7.31
N ALA A 13 -4.52 8.45 8.11
CA ALA A 13 -3.28 9.10 7.70
C ALA A 13 -2.63 8.38 6.51
N ILE A 14 -2.11 9.18 5.58
CA ILE A 14 -1.38 8.70 4.41
C ILE A 14 0.09 8.61 4.76
N VAL A 15 0.65 7.41 4.64
CA VAL A 15 2.03 7.13 5.02
C VAL A 15 2.83 6.58 3.85
N LYS A 16 4.12 6.87 3.86
CA LYS A 16 5.11 6.18 3.04
C LYS A 16 5.75 5.11 3.91
N VAL A 17 5.64 3.88 3.48
CA VAL A 17 6.29 2.70 4.07
C VAL A 17 7.39 2.26 3.12
N GLN A 18 8.65 2.51 3.49
CA GLN A 18 9.82 2.28 2.63
C GLN A 18 9.64 2.90 1.22
N HIS A 19 9.39 2.08 0.20
CA HIS A 19 9.24 2.46 -1.21
C HIS A 19 7.79 2.50 -1.72
N TRP A 20 6.79 2.38 -0.86
CA TRP A 20 5.39 2.40 -1.26
C TRP A 20 4.54 3.30 -0.34
N TYR A 21 3.36 3.69 -0.84
CA TYR A 21 2.44 4.59 -0.16
C TYR A 21 1.17 3.86 0.20
N GLY A 22 0.62 4.17 1.36
CA GLY A 22 -0.61 3.56 1.85
C GLY A 22 -1.34 4.46 2.84
N GLN A 23 -2.48 3.96 3.30
CA GLN A 23 -3.31 4.59 4.32
C GLN A 23 -3.39 3.69 5.54
N ILE A 24 -3.20 4.28 6.73
CA ILE A 24 -3.44 3.59 8.00
C ILE A 24 -4.94 3.35 8.13
N VAL A 25 -5.35 2.10 8.28
CA VAL A 25 -6.76 1.72 8.47
C VAL A 25 -7.06 1.25 9.88
N ASP A 26 -6.04 0.81 10.62
CA ASP A 26 -6.15 0.44 12.03
C ASP A 26 -4.80 0.59 12.75
N ILE A 27 -4.82 0.73 14.06
CA ILE A 27 -3.64 0.87 14.92
C ILE A 27 -3.84 0.01 16.17
N ALA A 28 -2.88 -0.86 16.47
CA ALA A 28 -2.83 -1.59 17.73
C ALA A 28 -1.59 -1.17 18.53
N GLU A 29 -1.78 -0.85 19.80
CA GLU A 29 -0.74 -0.28 20.66
C GLU A 29 -0.52 -1.14 21.91
N SER A 30 0.72 -1.26 22.31
CA SER A 30 1.15 -1.80 23.60
C SER A 30 2.20 -0.88 24.22
N ASP A 31 2.58 -1.13 25.47
CA ASP A 31 3.60 -0.34 26.17
C ASP A 31 4.97 -0.27 25.48
N SER A 32 5.23 -1.16 24.52
CA SER A 32 6.54 -1.29 23.85
C SER A 32 6.49 -1.22 22.32
N ARG A 33 5.30 -1.33 21.70
CA ARG A 33 5.16 -1.47 20.25
C ARG A 33 3.89 -0.82 19.74
N ILE A 34 3.99 -0.25 18.55
CA ILE A 34 2.85 0.26 17.78
C ILE A 34 2.80 -0.57 16.49
N MET A 35 1.65 -1.17 16.22
CA MET A 35 1.36 -1.90 15.00
C MET A 35 0.38 -1.07 14.15
N LEU A 36 0.64 -0.99 12.86
CA LEU A 36 -0.17 -0.26 11.89
C LEU A 36 -0.75 -1.26 10.89
N LEU A 37 -2.07 -1.27 10.71
CA LEU A 37 -2.69 -1.93 9.58
C LEU A 37 -2.73 -0.94 8.42
N VAL A 38 -2.05 -1.25 7.31
CA VAL A 38 -1.92 -0.33 6.18
C VAL A 38 -2.48 -0.97 4.91
N THR A 39 -3.38 -0.26 4.23
CA THR A 39 -3.84 -0.60 2.88
C THR A 39 -3.12 0.26 1.84
N SER A 40 -2.91 -0.26 0.63
CA SER A 40 -2.22 0.47 -0.43
C SER A 40 -2.66 0.09 -1.85
N PRO A 41 -2.47 0.97 -2.84
CA PRO A 41 -2.61 0.62 -4.25
C PRO A 41 -1.77 -0.60 -4.66
N LYS A 42 -0.59 -0.75 -4.06
CA LYS A 42 0.30 -1.91 -4.24
C LYS A 42 -0.35 -3.21 -3.78
N SER A 43 -0.95 -3.19 -2.58
CA SER A 43 -1.65 -4.36 -2.03
C SER A 43 -2.87 -4.71 -2.87
N LEU A 44 -3.64 -3.72 -3.31
CA LEU A 44 -4.81 -3.92 -4.18
C LEU A 44 -4.44 -4.54 -5.53
N TRP A 45 -3.39 -4.03 -6.19
CA TRP A 45 -2.88 -4.61 -7.45
C TRP A 45 -2.41 -6.07 -7.28
N ARG A 46 -1.89 -6.44 -6.10
CA ARG A 46 -1.47 -7.80 -5.79
C ARG A 46 -2.59 -8.70 -5.26
N HIS A 47 -3.83 -8.19 -5.15
CA HIS A 47 -4.92 -8.86 -4.43
C HIS A 47 -4.51 -9.29 -3.01
N HIS A 48 -3.62 -8.52 -2.38
CA HIS A 48 -3.14 -8.77 -1.03
C HIS A 48 -4.01 -7.98 -0.04
N PRO A 49 -4.42 -8.56 1.09
CA PRO A 49 -5.10 -7.81 2.13
C PRO A 49 -4.22 -6.69 2.69
N ALA A 50 -4.82 -5.78 3.46
CA ALA A 50 -4.07 -4.81 4.25
C ALA A 50 -3.06 -5.52 5.16
N GLU A 51 -1.90 -4.93 5.36
CA GLU A 51 -0.76 -5.55 6.05
C GLU A 51 -0.55 -4.92 7.43
N TRP A 52 -0.42 -5.77 8.46
CA TRP A 52 0.01 -5.35 9.79
C TRP A 52 1.54 -5.20 9.80
N LEU A 53 2.00 -4.02 10.19
CA LEU A 53 3.41 -3.64 10.18
C LEU A 53 3.78 -3.04 11.53
N GLU A 54 4.94 -3.38 12.08
CA GLU A 54 5.49 -2.68 13.24
C GLU A 54 5.93 -1.28 12.83
N PHE A 55 5.54 -0.26 13.60
CA PHE A 55 5.97 1.11 13.36
C PHE A 55 7.46 1.25 13.62
N ASP A 56 8.21 1.48 12.54
CA ASP A 56 9.60 1.90 12.58
C ASP A 56 9.71 3.33 12.04
N PRO A 57 10.14 4.32 12.84
CA PRO A 57 10.25 5.72 12.41
C PRO A 57 11.26 5.93 11.26
N GLN A 58 12.16 4.97 11.00
CA GLN A 58 13.06 5.02 9.84
C GLN A 58 12.39 4.55 8.55
N GLN A 59 11.30 3.78 8.66
CA GLN A 59 10.61 3.16 7.52
C GLN A 59 9.25 3.77 7.23
N VAL A 60 8.58 4.29 8.27
CA VAL A 60 7.22 4.83 8.20
C VAL A 60 7.27 6.33 8.48
N ARG A 61 6.87 7.11 7.49
CA ARG A 61 6.75 8.57 7.61
C ARG A 61 5.44 9.05 7.02
N LEU A 62 4.98 10.21 7.48
CA LEU A 62 3.88 10.93 6.83
C LEU A 62 4.24 11.16 5.36
N ALA A 63 3.31 10.85 4.47
CA ALA A 63 3.47 11.07 3.03
C ALA A 63 2.79 12.37 2.59
N SER A 64 3.31 12.96 1.51
CA SER A 64 2.57 13.97 0.75
C SER A 64 1.39 13.30 0.05
N LEU A 65 0.23 13.97 0.05
CA LEU A 65 -0.94 13.51 -0.69
C LEU A 65 -0.64 13.39 -2.19
N ASP A 66 0.08 14.35 -2.76
CA ASP A 66 0.42 14.36 -4.19
C ASP A 66 1.31 13.18 -4.57
N GLU A 67 2.31 12.85 -3.73
CA GLU A 67 3.18 11.68 -3.95
C GLU A 67 2.38 10.37 -3.86
N ALA A 68 1.45 10.29 -2.89
CA ALA A 68 0.61 9.12 -2.72
C ALA A 68 -0.35 8.95 -3.91
N LEU A 69 -0.96 10.03 -4.40
CA LEU A 69 -1.83 10.02 -5.57
C LEU A 69 -1.06 9.63 -6.84
N ALA A 70 0.12 10.19 -7.06
CA ALA A 70 0.99 9.77 -8.18
C ALA A 70 1.33 8.28 -8.14
N SER A 71 1.39 7.68 -6.94
CA SER A 71 1.58 6.24 -6.82
C SER A 71 0.39 5.42 -7.34
N PHE A 72 -0.86 5.92 -7.23
CA PHE A 72 -2.03 5.23 -7.78
C PHE A 72 -1.90 5.08 -9.30
N ASP A 73 -1.47 6.12 -10.01
CA ASP A 73 -1.30 6.09 -11.47
C ASP A 73 -0.38 4.95 -11.90
N VAL A 74 0.73 4.74 -11.18
CA VAL A 74 1.66 3.62 -11.43
C VAL A 74 0.95 2.27 -11.35
N TYR A 75 0.05 2.07 -10.39
CA TYR A 75 -0.67 0.79 -10.24
C TYR A 75 -1.86 0.67 -11.18
N LEU A 76 -2.54 1.77 -11.51
CA LEU A 76 -3.58 1.78 -12.55
C LEU A 76 -2.99 1.39 -13.90
N ASP A 77 -1.81 1.91 -14.25
CA ASP A 77 -1.11 1.53 -15.48
C ASP A 77 -0.67 0.06 -15.47
N ARG A 78 -0.23 -0.47 -14.32
CA ARG A 78 0.05 -1.90 -14.17
C ARG A 78 -1.20 -2.75 -14.37
N VAL A 79 -2.34 -2.36 -13.82
CA VAL A 79 -3.61 -3.08 -14.00
C VAL A 79 -4.03 -3.08 -15.47
N LYS A 80 -3.97 -1.93 -16.15
CA LYS A 80 -4.27 -1.84 -17.60
C LYS A 80 -3.35 -2.73 -18.42
N LYS A 81 -2.05 -2.77 -18.10
CA LYS A 81 -1.08 -3.63 -18.75
C LYS A 81 -1.41 -5.11 -18.53
N THR A 82 -1.65 -5.51 -17.27
CA THR A 82 -2.03 -6.89 -16.94
C THR A 82 -3.31 -7.31 -17.66
N GLN A 83 -4.33 -6.44 -17.72
CA GLN A 83 -5.54 -6.71 -18.50
C GLN A 83 -5.22 -6.94 -19.98
N SER A 84 -4.42 -6.07 -20.58
CA SER A 84 -4.03 -6.17 -22.00
C SER A 84 -3.29 -7.48 -22.30
N GLU A 85 -2.42 -7.92 -21.38
CA GLU A 85 -1.69 -9.19 -21.48
C GLU A 85 -2.62 -10.40 -21.36
N ILE A 86 -3.57 -10.38 -20.43
CA ILE A 86 -4.59 -11.44 -20.29
C ILE A 86 -5.44 -11.54 -21.56
N GLU A 87 -5.86 -10.41 -22.12
CA GLU A 87 -6.63 -10.39 -23.37
C GLU A 87 -5.81 -10.91 -24.56
N ALA A 88 -4.52 -10.59 -24.63
CA ALA A 88 -3.62 -11.14 -25.64
C ALA A 88 -3.47 -12.66 -25.49
N MET A 89 -3.28 -13.15 -24.27
CA MET A 89 -3.22 -14.58 -23.98
C MET A 89 -4.51 -15.30 -24.40
N ARG A 90 -5.67 -14.72 -24.09
CA ARG A 90 -6.98 -15.25 -24.51
C ARG A 90 -7.09 -15.36 -26.03
N ARG A 91 -6.71 -14.31 -26.77
CA ARG A 91 -6.73 -14.32 -28.26
C ARG A 91 -5.82 -15.43 -28.81
N ASN A 92 -4.62 -15.57 -28.26
CA ASN A 92 -3.66 -16.58 -28.71
C ASN A 92 -4.22 -18.00 -28.52
N TRP A 93 -4.88 -18.29 -27.39
CA TRP A 93 -5.47 -19.60 -27.13
C TRP A 93 -6.65 -19.92 -28.04
N GLN A 94 -7.42 -18.90 -28.47
CA GLN A 94 -8.54 -19.10 -29.41
C GLN A 94 -8.08 -19.43 -30.84
N THR A 95 -6.86 -19.02 -31.21
CA THR A 95 -6.27 -19.29 -32.52
C THR A 95 -5.29 -20.45 -32.52
N THR A 96 -5.08 -21.10 -31.36
CA THR A 96 -4.25 -22.30 -31.25
C THR A 96 -5.08 -23.51 -31.70
N PRO A 97 -4.62 -24.31 -32.70
CA PRO A 97 -5.32 -25.49 -33.21
C PRO A 97 -5.60 -26.57 -32.15
#